data_AF-A0A845RAL4-F1
#
_entry.id   AF-A0A845RAL4-F1
#
_cell.length_a   1.000
_cell.length_b   1.000
_cell.length_c   1.000
_cell.angle_alpha   90.00
_cell.angle_beta   90.00
_cell.angle_gamma   90.00
#
_symmetry.space_group_name_H-M   'P 1'
#
loop_
_entity.id
_entity.type
_entity.pdbx_description
1 polymer ?
#
loop_
_entity_poly.entity_id
_entity_poly.type
_entity_poly.pdbx_seq_one_letter_code
_entity_poly.pdbx_strand_id
1 'polypeptide(L)'
;MTHINYSNYIITRNFVKQTNYERINTGRRSAQTKQPPTAMTAQELDTAYQYRQRAKREKLLRLADVNFEAGACVFVTLTFRENVQDYDTAVKGFKLFTKRLRRKLEDVRYIATLEIQQRGAYHFHLLINAPDTQFGLDNVAPLWQNGIVDIVGVDDTKKVLLYITKDLIHQSRSHPLYRKRCYFVSQGLAQPMEVSTWNGTKAQLQKVQQLLQGKAPNKHSQVNSTKAGQVEFSDYYFATNLYPAPPVAKLRHF
;
A
#
# COMPACT_ATOMS: atom_id res chain seq x y z
N MET A 1 2.07 5.47 36.83
CA MET A 1 2.82 5.13 35.60
C MET A 1 1.87 4.36 34.71
N THR A 2 1.60 4.85 33.50
CA THR A 2 0.71 4.20 32.54
C THR A 2 1.35 2.89 32.07
N HIS A 3 0.81 1.76 32.52
CA HIS A 3 1.29 0.44 32.12
C HIS A 3 0.89 0.20 30.66
N ILE A 4 1.83 0.46 29.74
CA ILE A 4 1.72 0.01 28.35
C ILE A 4 1.84 -1.51 28.37
N ASN A 5 0.73 -2.20 28.10
CA ASN A 5 0.66 -3.65 28.20
C ASN A 5 0.95 -4.34 26.86
N TYR A 6 0.74 -3.65 25.73
CA TYR A 6 0.83 -4.26 24.42
C TYR A 6 1.49 -3.35 23.39
N SER A 7 2.33 -3.93 22.54
CA SER A 7 3.02 -3.19 21.47
C SER A 7 2.86 -3.92 20.13
N ASN A 8 2.65 -3.13 19.08
CA ASN A 8 2.74 -3.56 17.69
C ASN A 8 3.87 -2.80 17.00
N TYR A 9 4.69 -3.51 16.23
CA TYR A 9 5.81 -2.97 15.49
C TYR A 9 5.61 -3.27 14.02
N ILE A 10 5.69 -2.24 13.19
CA ILE A 10 5.61 -2.34 11.74
C ILE A 10 6.92 -1.85 11.17
N ILE A 11 7.64 -2.75 10.51
CA ILE A 11 9.02 -2.55 10.08
C ILE A 11 9.04 -2.58 8.55
N THR A 12 9.42 -1.45 7.97
CA THR A 12 9.63 -1.29 6.53
C THR A 12 11.11 -1.00 6.24
N ARG A 13 11.48 -0.45 5.08
CA ARG A 13 12.88 -0.42 4.64
C ARG A 13 13.78 0.36 5.58
N ASN A 14 13.42 1.57 5.97
CA ASN A 14 14.24 2.41 6.84
C ASN A 14 13.45 2.98 8.02
N PHE A 15 12.34 2.33 8.36
CA PHE A 15 11.35 2.87 9.27
C PHE A 15 10.74 1.78 10.15
N VAL A 16 10.59 2.10 11.43
CA VAL A 16 9.81 1.31 12.39
C VAL A 16 8.73 2.20 12.98
N LYS A 17 7.48 1.73 12.88
CA LYS A 17 6.36 2.29 13.63
C LYS A 17 6.03 1.38 14.80
N GLN A 18 6.16 1.91 16.01
CA GLN A 18 5.67 1.27 17.23
C GLN A 18 4.32 1.90 17.60
N THR A 19 3.32 1.04 17.80
CA THR A 19 2.06 1.42 18.42
C THR A 19 1.93 0.72 19.76
N ASN A 20 1.84 1.49 20.83
CA ASN A 20 1.63 1.00 22.18
C ASN A 20 0.15 1.14 22.54
N TYR A 21 -0.41 0.12 23.18
CA TYR A 21 -1.80 0.07 23.61
C TYR A 21 -1.85 -0.18 25.12
N GLU A 22 -2.65 0.61 25.83
CA GLU A 22 -3.03 0.32 27.21
C GLU A 22 -3.80 -1.00 27.27
N ARG A 23 -4.76 -1.20 26.34
CA ARG A 23 -5.63 -2.39 26.26
C ARG A 23 -5.78 -2.84 24.82
N ILE A 24 -5.64 -4.15 24.57
CA ILE A 24 -6.00 -4.76 23.29
C ILE A 24 -7.41 -5.31 23.36
N ASN A 25 -8.20 -5.02 22.32
CA ASN A 25 -9.51 -5.64 22.16
C ASN A 25 -9.36 -7.03 21.51
N THR A 26 -8.53 -7.88 22.10
CA THR A 26 -8.45 -9.31 21.78
C THR A 26 -9.40 -10.07 22.70
N GLY A 27 -10.69 -9.79 22.59
CA GLY A 27 -11.66 -10.75 23.11
C GLY A 27 -11.36 -12.09 22.44
N ARG A 28 -10.90 -13.10 23.20
CA ARG A 28 -11.30 -14.48 22.90
C ARG A 28 -12.80 -14.35 22.65
N ARG A 29 -13.27 -14.70 21.44
CA ARG A 29 -14.69 -14.76 21.15
C ARG A 29 -15.27 -15.75 22.16
N SER A 30 -15.67 -15.26 23.34
CA SER A 30 -16.59 -15.99 24.18
C SER A 30 -17.79 -16.27 23.28
N ALA A 31 -18.41 -17.43 23.48
CA ALA A 31 -19.67 -17.76 22.85
C ALA A 31 -20.79 -16.84 23.39
N GLN A 32 -20.61 -15.51 23.31
CA GLN A 32 -21.69 -14.56 23.41
C GLN A 32 -22.61 -14.86 22.25
N THR A 33 -23.84 -15.20 22.60
CA THR A 33 -25.00 -15.26 21.71
C THR A 33 -24.87 -14.09 20.74
N LYS A 34 -24.63 -14.37 19.45
CA LYS A 34 -24.52 -13.34 18.43
C LYS A 34 -25.85 -12.61 18.37
N GLN A 35 -26.00 -11.53 19.13
CA GLN A 35 -27.02 -10.56 18.82
C GLN A 35 -26.76 -10.10 17.38
N PRO A 36 -27.78 -10.06 16.51
CA PRO A 36 -27.60 -9.54 15.17
C PRO A 36 -27.01 -8.13 15.30
N PRO A 37 -25.96 -7.81 14.54
CA PRO A 37 -25.34 -6.50 14.62
C PRO A 37 -26.41 -5.44 14.35
N THR A 38 -26.50 -4.44 15.24
CA THR A 38 -27.36 -3.28 15.03
C THR A 38 -27.10 -2.68 13.65
N ALA A 39 -28.15 -2.38 12.90
CA ALA A 39 -28.02 -1.76 11.59
C ALA A 39 -27.28 -0.42 11.74
N MET A 40 -26.14 -0.30 11.04
CA MET A 40 -25.36 0.94 11.03
C MET A 40 -26.14 2.03 10.30
N THR A 41 -26.08 3.25 10.81
CA THR A 41 -26.58 4.45 10.14
C THR A 41 -25.81 4.71 8.84
N ALA A 42 -26.38 5.50 7.93
CA ALA A 42 -25.69 5.93 6.72
C ALA A 42 -24.34 6.61 7.01
N GLN A 43 -24.29 7.45 8.05
CA GLN A 43 -23.08 8.17 8.44
C GLN A 43 -21.97 7.22 8.95
N GLU A 44 -22.34 6.21 9.74
CA GLU A 44 -21.41 5.20 10.23
C GLU A 44 -20.87 4.33 9.11
N LEU A 45 -21.71 3.97 8.13
CA LEU A 45 -21.29 3.22 6.94
C LEU A 45 -20.26 3.99 6.12
N ASP A 46 -20.44 5.31 5.96
CA ASP A 46 -19.51 6.17 5.24
C ASP A 46 -18.21 6.35 6.01
N THR A 47 -18.28 6.58 7.31
CA THR A 47 -17.11 6.65 8.19
C THR A 47 -16.29 5.35 8.13
N ALA A 48 -16.96 4.19 8.22
CA ALA A 48 -16.31 2.90 8.11
C ALA A 48 -15.71 2.66 6.71
N TYR A 49 -16.38 3.13 5.66
CA TYR A 49 -15.84 3.08 4.30
C TYR A 49 -14.56 3.92 4.18
N GLN A 50 -14.57 5.18 4.62
CA GLN A 50 -13.40 6.05 4.57
C GLN A 50 -12.23 5.48 5.39
N TYR A 51 -12.51 4.92 6.57
CA TYR A 51 -11.50 4.25 7.38
C TYR A 51 -10.84 3.08 6.62
N ARG A 52 -11.65 2.21 5.98
CA ARG A 52 -11.12 1.10 5.16
C ARG A 52 -10.30 1.60 3.98
N GLN A 53 -10.69 2.69 3.34
CA GLN A 53 -9.94 3.28 2.23
C GLN A 53 -8.59 3.84 2.68
N ARG A 54 -8.55 4.54 3.83
CA ARG A 54 -7.30 5.01 4.44
C ARG A 54 -6.37 3.86 4.83
N ALA A 55 -6.92 2.80 5.42
CA ALA A 55 -6.15 1.60 5.76
C ALA A 55 -5.56 0.90 4.51
N LYS A 56 -6.31 0.84 3.39
CA LYS A 56 -5.81 0.33 2.10
C LYS A 56 -4.66 1.19 1.58
N ARG A 57 -4.80 2.51 1.60
CA ARG A 57 -3.74 3.44 1.17
C ARG A 57 -2.47 3.27 2.00
N GLU A 58 -2.62 3.19 3.32
CA GLU A 58 -1.50 2.93 4.24
C GLU A 58 -0.80 1.60 3.92
N LYS A 59 -1.56 0.54 3.62
CA LYS A 59 -1.00 -0.73 3.17
C LYS A 59 -0.20 -0.57 1.87
N LEU A 60 -0.70 0.17 0.88
CA LEU A 60 0.01 0.43 -0.38
C LEU A 60 1.30 1.22 -0.16
N LEU A 61 1.29 2.22 0.74
CA LEU A 61 2.50 2.97 1.09
C LEU A 61 3.58 2.07 1.67
N ARG A 62 3.23 1.16 2.58
CA ARG A 62 4.19 0.22 3.16
C ARG A 62 4.69 -0.80 2.14
N LEU A 63 3.81 -1.29 1.25
CA LEU A 63 4.23 -2.15 0.15
C LEU A 63 5.22 -1.42 -0.77
N ALA A 64 4.96 -0.15 -1.06
CA ALA A 64 5.84 0.65 -1.90
C ALA A 64 7.22 0.82 -1.26
N ASP A 65 7.25 1.18 0.02
CA ASP A 65 8.48 1.37 0.79
C ASP A 65 9.38 0.14 0.79
N VAL A 66 8.78 -1.05 0.93
CA VAL A 66 9.53 -2.32 0.95
C VAL A 66 9.98 -2.75 -0.45
N ASN A 67 9.22 -2.42 -1.52
CA ASN A 67 9.40 -3.05 -2.83
C ASN A 67 9.97 -2.15 -3.93
N PHE A 68 10.04 -0.83 -3.72
CA PHE A 68 10.49 0.12 -4.75
C PHE A 68 11.48 1.10 -4.16
N GLU A 69 12.41 1.57 -4.97
CA GLU A 69 13.46 2.52 -4.60
C GLU A 69 13.60 3.56 -5.70
N ALA A 70 13.85 4.81 -5.31
CA ALA A 70 14.10 5.88 -6.27
C ALA A 70 15.30 5.52 -7.16
N GLY A 71 15.21 5.83 -8.46
CA GLY A 71 16.21 5.42 -9.45
C GLY A 71 16.18 3.93 -9.84
N ALA A 72 15.34 3.10 -9.21
CA ALA A 72 15.12 1.68 -9.56
C ALA A 72 13.64 1.37 -9.87
N CYS A 73 12.87 2.42 -10.14
CA CYS A 73 11.47 2.35 -10.54
C CYS A 73 11.07 3.56 -11.37
N VAL A 74 9.99 3.39 -12.12
CA VAL A 74 9.40 4.44 -12.95
C VAL A 74 7.91 4.59 -12.66
N PHE A 75 7.41 5.79 -12.86
CA PHE A 75 6.00 6.12 -12.85
C PHE A 75 5.45 5.98 -14.27
N VAL A 76 4.37 5.23 -14.44
CA VAL A 76 3.76 4.95 -15.73
C VAL A 76 2.30 5.38 -15.73
N THR A 77 1.90 6.12 -16.75
CA THR A 77 0.48 6.43 -17.02
C THR A 77 0.05 5.70 -18.28
N LEU A 78 -0.99 4.87 -18.17
CA LEU A 78 -1.61 4.16 -19.29
C LEU A 78 -2.93 4.83 -19.63
N THR A 79 -3.00 5.42 -20.82
CA THR A 79 -4.22 6.08 -21.32
C THR A 79 -4.80 5.26 -22.46
N PHE A 80 -6.12 5.04 -22.44
CA PHE A 80 -6.82 4.44 -23.59
C PHE A 80 -6.92 5.45 -24.74
N ARG A 81 -6.71 4.97 -25.97
CA ARG A 81 -6.94 5.76 -27.19
C ARG A 81 -8.41 6.17 -27.27
N GLU A 82 -9.30 5.21 -27.03
CA GLU A 82 -10.75 5.42 -26.96
C GLU A 82 -11.18 5.96 -25.59
N ASN A 83 -12.34 6.62 -25.54
CA ASN A 83 -12.93 7.11 -24.31
C ASN A 83 -13.61 5.96 -23.53
N VAL A 84 -12.81 5.06 -22.96
CA VAL A 84 -13.32 3.89 -22.23
C VAL A 84 -13.89 4.32 -20.88
N GLN A 85 -15.23 4.35 -20.78
CA GLN A 85 -15.96 4.67 -19.54
C GLN A 85 -16.57 3.42 -18.85
N ASP A 86 -16.44 2.26 -19.47
CA ASP A 86 -16.84 0.98 -18.87
C ASP A 86 -15.71 0.40 -18.01
N TYR A 87 -16.03 0.09 -16.75
CA TYR A 87 -15.05 -0.35 -15.76
C TYR A 87 -14.49 -1.73 -16.11
N ASP A 88 -15.34 -2.66 -16.54
CA ASP A 88 -14.91 -4.04 -16.81
C ASP A 88 -14.02 -4.11 -18.05
N THR A 89 -14.32 -3.30 -19.06
CA THR A 89 -13.48 -3.10 -20.25
C THR A 89 -12.11 -2.54 -19.87
N ALA A 90 -12.07 -1.49 -19.03
CA ALA A 90 -10.81 -0.91 -18.56
C ALA A 90 -9.95 -1.93 -17.79
N VAL A 91 -10.56 -2.64 -16.84
CA VAL A 91 -9.88 -3.68 -16.04
C VAL A 91 -9.43 -4.86 -16.89
N LYS A 92 -10.20 -5.27 -17.90
CA LYS A 92 -9.80 -6.32 -18.85
C LYS A 92 -8.56 -5.90 -19.63
N GLY A 93 -8.52 -4.66 -20.14
CA GLY A 93 -7.34 -4.10 -20.81
C GLY A 93 -6.09 -4.12 -19.92
N PHE A 94 -6.23 -3.69 -18.67
CA PHE A 94 -5.14 -3.72 -17.69
C PHE A 94 -4.67 -5.13 -17.33
N LYS A 95 -5.59 -6.10 -17.18
CA LYS A 95 -5.23 -7.50 -16.95
C LYS A 95 -4.45 -8.10 -18.12
N LEU A 96 -4.79 -7.75 -19.35
CA LEU A 96 -4.03 -8.18 -20.53
C LEU A 96 -2.63 -7.56 -20.55
N PHE A 97 -2.51 -6.27 -20.23
CA PHE A 97 -1.22 -5.58 -20.07
C PHE A 97 -0.33 -6.27 -19.03
N THR A 98 -0.83 -6.51 -17.82
CA THR A 98 -0.07 -7.18 -16.75
C THR A 98 0.27 -8.64 -17.08
N LYS A 99 -0.56 -9.33 -17.88
CA LYS A 99 -0.23 -10.65 -18.45
C LYS A 99 0.96 -10.58 -19.41
N ARG A 100 1.01 -9.57 -20.29
CA ARG A 100 2.14 -9.34 -21.20
C ARG A 100 3.41 -8.97 -20.42
N LEU A 101 3.30 -8.10 -19.40
CA LEU A 101 4.41 -7.75 -18.51
C LEU A 101 5.07 -8.99 -17.90
N ARG A 102 4.28 -9.87 -17.27
CA ARG A 102 4.80 -11.10 -16.64
C ARG A 102 5.44 -12.08 -17.62
N ARG A 103 5.05 -12.05 -18.89
CA ARG A 103 5.64 -12.88 -19.94
C ARG A 103 6.95 -12.30 -20.46
N LYS A 104 7.11 -10.97 -20.47
CA LYS A 104 8.33 -10.30 -20.96
C LYS A 104 9.38 -10.10 -19.87
N LEU A 105 8.95 -9.87 -18.62
CA LEU A 105 9.81 -9.46 -17.52
C LEU A 105 9.86 -10.49 -16.38
N GLU A 106 11.04 -10.63 -15.80
CA GLU A 106 11.29 -11.33 -14.54
C GLU A 106 11.10 -10.38 -13.36
N ASP A 107 10.63 -10.93 -12.24
CA ASP A 107 10.42 -10.18 -10.99
C ASP A 107 9.72 -8.83 -11.15
N VAL A 108 8.74 -8.76 -12.06
CA VAL A 108 7.96 -7.55 -12.28
C VAL A 108 7.11 -7.23 -11.05
N ARG A 109 7.39 -6.07 -10.47
CA ARG A 109 6.72 -5.49 -9.31
C ARG A 109 6.00 -4.24 -9.72
N TYR A 110 4.72 -4.15 -9.40
CA TYR A 110 3.99 -2.90 -9.61
C TYR A 110 2.93 -2.68 -8.53
N ILE A 111 2.64 -1.41 -8.28
CA ILE A 111 1.41 -0.94 -7.63
C ILE A 111 0.71 -0.03 -8.63
N ALA A 112 -0.55 -0.31 -8.92
CA ALA A 112 -1.34 0.41 -9.89
C ALA A 112 -2.66 0.89 -9.29
N THR A 113 -3.17 2.01 -9.77
CA THR A 113 -4.50 2.52 -9.47
C THR A 113 -5.27 2.84 -10.74
N LEU A 114 -6.60 2.77 -10.64
CA LEU A 114 -7.54 3.14 -11.68
C LEU A 114 -8.18 4.48 -11.30
N GLU A 115 -8.03 5.47 -12.17
CA GLU A 115 -8.55 6.82 -11.99
C GLU A 115 -9.48 7.19 -13.16
N ILE A 116 -10.23 8.28 -13.01
CA ILE A 116 -11.13 8.82 -14.04
C ILE A 116 -10.55 10.16 -14.52
N GLN A 117 -10.25 10.25 -15.81
CA GLN A 117 -9.83 11.50 -16.44
C GLN A 117 -10.98 12.51 -16.48
N GLN A 118 -10.67 13.80 -16.69
CA GLN A 118 -11.69 14.86 -16.82
C GLN A 118 -12.76 14.56 -17.89
N ARG A 119 -12.39 13.85 -18.97
CA ARG A 119 -13.30 13.41 -20.04
C ARG A 119 -14.16 12.17 -19.70
N GLY A 120 -14.07 11.66 -18.48
CA GLY A 120 -14.75 10.46 -18.00
C GLY A 120 -14.05 9.13 -18.34
N ALA A 121 -13.02 9.15 -19.18
CA ALA A 121 -12.25 7.95 -19.53
C ALA A 121 -11.51 7.40 -18.31
N TYR A 122 -11.53 6.09 -18.14
CA TYR A 122 -10.63 5.41 -17.23
C TYR A 122 -9.18 5.47 -17.72
N HIS A 123 -8.23 5.65 -16.82
CA HIS A 123 -6.80 5.50 -17.08
C HIS A 123 -6.11 4.88 -15.86
N PHE A 124 -4.91 4.33 -16.06
CA PHE A 124 -4.17 3.69 -14.99
C PHE A 124 -2.88 4.44 -14.68
N HIS A 125 -2.59 4.56 -13.40
CA HIS A 125 -1.32 5.06 -12.88
C HIS A 125 -0.58 3.94 -12.17
N LEU A 126 0.72 3.79 -12.44
CA LEU A 126 1.53 2.71 -11.90
C LEU A 126 2.85 3.22 -11.37
N LEU A 127 3.28 2.67 -10.23
CA LEU A 127 4.68 2.55 -9.88
C LEU A 127 5.15 1.15 -10.27
N ILE A 128 6.19 1.03 -11.10
CA ILE A 128 6.74 -0.26 -11.56
C ILE A 128 8.26 -0.28 -11.39
N ASN A 129 8.83 -1.43 -11.00
CA ASN A 129 10.29 -1.57 -10.93
C ASN A 129 10.87 -1.63 -12.35
N ALA A 130 11.87 -0.80 -12.62
CA ALA A 130 12.58 -0.71 -13.88
C ALA A 130 13.95 -0.06 -13.64
N PRO A 131 15.00 -0.43 -14.38
CA PRO A 131 16.33 0.17 -14.23
C PRO A 131 16.31 1.69 -14.45
N ASP A 132 15.60 2.13 -15.48
CA ASP A 132 15.48 3.53 -15.86
C ASP A 132 14.24 3.74 -16.75
N THR A 133 14.04 4.99 -17.17
CA THR A 133 12.95 5.37 -18.08
C THR A 133 13.10 4.74 -19.45
N GLN A 134 14.32 4.60 -19.97
CA GLN A 134 14.59 4.03 -21.29
C GLN A 134 14.17 2.56 -21.34
N PHE A 135 14.51 1.77 -20.33
CA PHE A 135 14.03 0.40 -20.17
C PHE A 135 12.51 0.35 -20.13
N GLY A 136 11.87 1.28 -19.42
CA GLY A 136 10.42 1.42 -19.42
C GLY A 136 9.85 1.65 -20.83
N LEU A 137 10.44 2.57 -21.59
CA LEU A 137 10.01 2.90 -22.95
C LEU A 137 10.18 1.72 -23.92
N ASP A 138 11.27 0.97 -23.80
CA ASP A 138 11.56 -0.14 -24.72
C ASP A 138 10.82 -1.43 -24.34
N ASN A 139 10.56 -1.63 -23.04
CA ASN A 139 10.12 -2.93 -22.52
C ASN A 139 8.76 -2.94 -21.85
N VAL A 140 8.28 -1.80 -21.35
CA VAL A 140 6.96 -1.68 -20.69
C VAL A 140 5.95 -1.03 -21.63
N ALA A 141 6.29 0.11 -22.23
CA ALA A 141 5.35 0.87 -23.07
C ALA A 141 4.74 0.06 -24.23
N PRO A 142 5.49 -0.74 -25.02
CA PRO A 142 4.94 -1.47 -26.16
C PRO A 142 3.94 -2.56 -25.76
N LEU A 143 3.89 -2.94 -24.48
CA LEU A 143 2.96 -3.94 -23.97
C LEU A 143 1.54 -3.38 -23.78
N TRP A 144 1.42 -2.05 -23.75
CA TRP A 144 0.14 -1.36 -23.73
C TRP A 144 -0.39 -1.17 -25.15
N GLN A 145 -1.22 -2.11 -25.59
CA GLN A 145 -1.77 -2.12 -26.95
C GLN A 145 -3.06 -1.29 -27.12
N ASN A 146 -3.54 -0.64 -26.05
CA ASN A 146 -4.84 0.03 -26.03
C ASN A 146 -4.74 1.57 -26.08
N GLY A 147 -3.56 2.14 -26.24
CA GLY A 147 -3.40 3.60 -26.35
C GLY A 147 -1.99 4.10 -26.07
N ILE A 148 -1.89 5.16 -25.30
CA ILE A 148 -0.66 5.93 -25.07
C ILE A 148 -0.09 5.57 -23.70
N VAL A 149 1.24 5.55 -23.62
CA VAL A 149 1.99 5.36 -22.38
C VAL A 149 2.89 6.58 -22.16
N ASP A 150 2.85 7.12 -20.94
CA ASP A 150 3.82 8.09 -20.46
C ASP A 150 4.66 7.44 -19.35
N ILE A 151 5.96 7.70 -19.34
CA ILE A 151 6.92 7.10 -18.40
C ILE A 151 7.86 8.18 -17.86
N VAL A 152 7.88 8.31 -16.55
CA VAL A 152 8.69 9.31 -15.83
C VAL A 152 9.54 8.62 -14.76
N GLY A 153 10.78 9.08 -14.60
CA GLY A 153 11.65 8.62 -13.52
C GLY A 153 11.09 8.99 -12.14
N VAL A 154 11.44 8.22 -11.11
CA VAL A 154 10.94 8.43 -9.75
C VAL A 154 12.09 8.81 -8.82
N ASP A 155 12.00 10.02 -8.27
CA ASP A 155 12.89 10.59 -7.25
C ASP A 155 12.38 10.33 -5.83
N ASP A 156 11.06 10.34 -5.64
CA ASP A 156 10.38 10.07 -4.37
C ASP A 156 9.22 9.10 -4.58
N THR A 157 9.45 7.83 -4.22
CA THR A 157 8.45 6.76 -4.34
C THR A 157 7.22 7.03 -3.48
N LYS A 158 7.37 7.66 -2.31
CA LYS A 158 6.26 7.98 -1.43
C LYS A 158 5.40 9.08 -2.06
N LYS A 159 5.99 10.13 -2.61
CA LYS A 159 5.26 11.20 -3.30
C LYS A 159 4.42 10.66 -4.46
N VAL A 160 5.02 9.81 -5.30
CA VAL A 160 4.30 9.14 -6.40
C VAL A 160 3.17 8.27 -5.86
N LEU A 161 3.41 7.46 -4.81
CA LEU A 161 2.34 6.65 -4.23
C LEU A 161 1.21 7.49 -3.65
N LEU A 162 1.52 8.59 -2.96
CA LEU A 162 0.52 9.48 -2.39
C LEU A 162 -0.34 10.10 -3.50
N TYR A 163 0.26 10.41 -4.66
CA TYR A 163 -0.41 10.90 -5.86
C TYR A 163 -1.36 9.85 -6.43
N ILE A 164 -0.85 8.67 -6.83
CA ILE A 164 -1.68 7.65 -7.50
C ILE A 164 -2.75 7.04 -6.59
N THR A 165 -2.64 7.21 -5.27
CA THR A 165 -3.63 6.72 -4.30
C THR A 165 -4.57 7.81 -3.79
N LYS A 166 -4.48 9.03 -4.29
CA LYS A 166 -5.30 10.18 -3.87
C LYS A 166 -6.79 9.83 -3.97
N ASP A 167 -7.21 9.31 -5.11
CA ASP A 167 -8.63 9.04 -5.35
C ASP A 167 -9.17 7.86 -4.54
N LEU A 168 -8.32 7.01 -3.97
CA LEU A 168 -8.79 5.93 -3.09
C LEU A 168 -9.49 6.46 -1.85
N ILE A 169 -9.03 7.59 -1.30
CA ILE A 169 -9.53 8.18 -0.05
C ILE A 169 -10.52 9.33 -0.25
N HIS A 170 -10.81 9.70 -1.51
CA HIS A 170 -11.72 10.80 -1.85
C HIS A 170 -13.01 10.32 -2.56
N GLN A 171 -13.36 9.03 -2.43
CA GLN A 171 -14.58 8.48 -3.03
C GLN A 171 -15.79 8.74 -2.13
N SER A 172 -16.79 9.45 -2.66
CA SER A 172 -18.14 9.52 -2.11
C SER A 172 -19.00 8.36 -2.64
N ARG A 173 -20.24 8.23 -2.16
CA ARG A 173 -21.21 7.25 -2.69
C ARG A 173 -21.57 7.48 -4.15
N SER A 174 -21.51 8.72 -4.62
CA SER A 174 -21.79 9.09 -6.01
C SER A 174 -20.63 8.86 -6.96
N HIS A 175 -19.43 8.56 -6.43
CA HIS A 175 -18.25 8.35 -7.24
C HIS A 175 -18.41 7.07 -8.10
N PRO A 176 -18.10 7.08 -9.41
CA PRO A 176 -18.30 5.90 -10.29
C PRO A 176 -17.48 4.67 -9.90
N LEU A 177 -16.43 4.88 -9.11
CA LEU A 177 -15.58 3.83 -8.53
C LEU A 177 -15.96 3.43 -7.10
N TYR A 178 -17.02 3.98 -6.52
CA TYR A 178 -17.48 3.62 -5.17
C TYR A 178 -17.70 2.11 -5.07
N ARG A 179 -17.09 1.51 -4.04
CA ARG A 179 -17.04 0.04 -3.79
C ARG A 179 -16.43 -0.81 -4.93
N LYS A 180 -15.89 -0.22 -6.00
CA LYS A 180 -15.13 -0.94 -7.03
C LYS A 180 -13.67 -1.13 -6.61
N ARG A 181 -12.99 -2.08 -7.24
CA ARG A 181 -11.56 -2.28 -7.03
C ARG A 181 -10.78 -1.27 -7.87
N CYS A 182 -10.14 -0.33 -7.19
CA CYS A 182 -9.45 0.79 -7.83
C CYS A 182 -7.93 0.69 -7.73
N TYR A 183 -7.40 -0.43 -7.22
CA TYR A 183 -5.97 -0.66 -7.14
C TYR A 183 -5.62 -2.12 -7.42
N PHE A 184 -4.41 -2.32 -7.94
CA PHE A 184 -3.86 -3.59 -8.35
C PHE A 184 -2.40 -3.64 -7.93
N VAL A 185 -1.95 -4.81 -7.52
CA VAL A 185 -0.55 -5.05 -7.16
C VAL A 185 -0.09 -6.31 -7.86
N SER A 186 1.18 -6.37 -8.21
CA SER A 186 1.80 -7.61 -8.68
C SER A 186 1.77 -8.68 -7.58
N GLN A 187 1.89 -9.94 -7.98
CA GLN A 187 2.09 -11.03 -7.04
C GLN A 187 3.53 -11.04 -6.54
N GLY A 188 3.78 -11.61 -5.37
CA GLY A 188 5.14 -11.79 -4.83
C GLY A 188 5.80 -10.53 -4.25
N LEU A 189 5.05 -9.43 -4.06
CA LEU A 189 5.58 -8.27 -3.32
C LEU A 189 5.94 -8.69 -1.88
N ALA A 190 7.15 -8.34 -1.46
CA ALA A 190 7.61 -8.52 -0.09
C ALA A 190 6.68 -7.74 0.85
N GLN A 191 6.25 -8.39 1.93
CA GLN A 191 5.37 -7.76 2.91
C GLN A 191 6.19 -7.06 3.99
N PRO A 192 5.72 -5.91 4.51
CA PRO A 192 6.23 -5.35 5.75
C PRO A 192 6.17 -6.38 6.89
N MET A 193 7.20 -6.38 7.72
CA MET A 193 7.30 -7.23 8.89
C MET A 193 6.46 -6.59 9.99
N GLU A 194 5.54 -7.38 10.53
CA GLU A 194 4.69 -6.99 11.65
C GLU A 194 4.96 -7.93 12.82
N VAL A 195 5.32 -7.35 13.96
CA VAL A 195 5.61 -8.07 15.20
C VAL A 195 4.78 -7.44 16.30
N SER A 196 4.04 -8.25 17.06
CA SER A 196 3.26 -7.77 18.19
C SER A 196 3.51 -8.59 19.44
N THR A 197 3.23 -8.02 20.62
CA THR A 197 3.40 -8.74 21.89
C THR A 197 2.40 -9.88 22.10
N TRP A 198 1.30 -9.92 21.33
CA TRP A 198 0.25 -10.94 21.45
C TRP A 198 0.30 -12.05 20.39
N ASN A 199 0.92 -11.81 19.23
CA ASN A 199 1.05 -12.82 18.16
C ASN A 199 2.51 -13.16 17.83
N GLY A 200 3.47 -12.31 18.19
CA GLY A 200 4.88 -12.48 17.87
C GLY A 200 5.57 -13.51 18.75
N THR A 201 6.59 -14.17 18.19
CA THR A 201 7.48 -15.05 18.97
C THR A 201 8.43 -14.24 19.85
N LYS A 202 8.94 -14.85 20.93
CA LYS A 202 9.95 -14.22 21.82
C LYS A 202 11.18 -13.74 21.05
N ALA A 203 11.67 -14.54 20.11
CA ALA A 203 12.84 -14.19 19.29
C ALA A 203 12.59 -12.97 18.39
N GLN A 204 11.41 -12.88 17.77
CA GLN A 204 11.04 -11.69 16.97
C GLN A 204 10.98 -10.44 17.86
N LEU A 205 10.35 -10.54 19.04
CA LEU A 205 10.25 -9.42 19.97
C LEU A 205 11.63 -8.96 20.46
N GLN A 206 12.51 -9.89 20.84
CA GLN A 206 13.88 -9.57 21.23
C GLN A 206 14.65 -8.87 20.12
N LYS A 207 14.52 -9.31 18.87
CA LYS A 207 15.17 -8.67 17.73
C LYS A 207 14.72 -7.22 17.55
N VAL A 208 13.42 -6.94 17.70
CA VAL A 208 12.90 -5.57 17.59
C VAL A 208 13.33 -4.71 18.78
N GLN A 209 13.34 -5.27 19.99
CA GLN A 209 13.82 -4.57 21.18
C GLN A 209 15.31 -4.19 21.06
N GLN A 210 16.15 -5.10 20.57
CA GLN A 210 17.56 -4.83 20.28
C GLN A 210 17.71 -3.76 19.19
N LEU A 211 16.92 -3.82 18.12
CA LEU A 211 16.94 -2.83 17.05
C LEU A 211 16.62 -1.41 17.53
N LEU A 212 15.74 -1.28 18.54
CA LEU A 212 15.34 0.00 19.11
C LEU A 212 16.12 0.40 20.37
N GLN A 213 17.03 -0.46 20.85
CA GLN A 213 17.74 -0.25 22.10
C GLN A 213 18.56 1.05 22.06
N GLY A 214 18.35 1.92 23.04
CA GLY A 214 19.05 3.21 23.14
C GLY A 214 18.64 4.25 22.10
N LYS A 215 17.64 3.97 21.25
CA LYS A 215 17.15 4.90 20.23
C LYS A 215 15.90 5.63 20.72
N ALA A 216 15.96 6.96 20.78
CA ALA A 216 14.78 7.79 21.00
C ALA A 216 13.92 7.87 19.73
N PRO A 217 12.58 7.95 19.84
CA PRO A 217 11.71 8.10 18.69
C PRO A 217 11.93 9.46 18.02
N ASN A 218 11.90 9.47 16.68
CA ASN A 218 12.00 10.70 15.90
C ASN A 218 10.68 11.50 15.96
N LYS A 219 9.54 10.80 16.06
CA LYS A 219 8.24 11.41 16.33
C LYS A 219 7.50 10.58 17.35
N HIS A 220 6.79 11.26 18.23
CA HIS A 220 5.96 10.64 19.25
C HIS A 220 4.62 11.38 19.33
N SER A 221 3.53 10.63 19.48
CA SER A 221 2.19 11.20 19.67
C SER A 221 1.31 10.23 20.45
N GLN A 222 0.24 10.74 21.05
CA GLN A 222 -0.69 9.94 21.84
C GLN A 222 -2.14 10.33 21.56
N VAL A 223 -3.04 9.36 21.70
CA VAL A 223 -4.48 9.56 21.59
C VAL A 223 -5.21 8.70 22.62
N ASN A 224 -6.30 9.23 23.18
CA ASN A 224 -7.19 8.47 24.03
C ASN A 224 -8.31 7.86 23.19
N SER A 225 -8.42 6.53 23.22
CA SER A 225 -9.46 5.75 22.57
C SER A 225 -10.45 5.23 23.60
N THR A 226 -11.74 5.35 23.31
CA THR A 226 -12.80 4.75 24.15
C THR A 226 -12.70 3.22 24.25
N LYS A 227 -12.06 2.56 23.27
CA LYS A 227 -11.92 1.10 23.24
C LYS A 227 -10.57 0.60 23.73
N ALA A 228 -9.49 1.29 23.37
CA ALA A 228 -8.12 0.84 23.64
C ALA A 228 -7.46 1.56 24.83
N GLY A 229 -8.14 2.53 25.44
CA GLY A 229 -7.53 3.42 26.43
C GLY A 229 -6.53 4.36 25.76
N GLN A 230 -5.44 4.67 26.45
CA GLN A 230 -4.34 5.43 25.86
C GLN A 230 -3.62 4.60 24.79
N VAL A 231 -3.39 5.22 23.63
CA VAL A 231 -2.63 4.66 22.52
C VAL A 231 -1.51 5.63 22.17
N GLU A 232 -0.27 5.14 22.12
CA GLU A 232 0.89 5.94 21.76
C GLU A 232 1.49 5.45 20.45
N PHE A 233 1.95 6.39 19.64
CA PHE A 233 2.62 6.13 18.37
C PHE A 233 4.04 6.68 18.44
N SER A 234 5.01 5.84 18.12
CA SER A 234 6.42 6.20 18.06
C SER A 234 6.99 5.80 16.71
N ASP A 235 7.57 6.76 16.00
CA ASP A 235 8.14 6.63 14.67
C ASP A 235 9.66 6.70 14.77
N TYR A 236 10.36 5.69 14.24
CA TYR A 236 11.82 5.60 14.24
C TYR A 236 12.34 5.52 12.81
N TYR A 237 13.22 6.44 12.43
CA TYR A 237 13.90 6.44 11.13
C TYR A 237 15.33 5.93 11.27
N PHE A 238 15.78 5.17 10.28
CA PHE A 238 17.09 4.56 10.20
C PHE A 238 17.84 5.07 8.98
N ALA A 239 19.15 5.29 9.12
CA ALA A 239 20.01 5.61 7.97
C ALA A 239 20.30 4.37 7.12
N THR A 240 20.32 3.19 7.75
CA THR A 240 20.56 1.90 7.10
C THR A 240 19.26 1.20 6.74
N ASN A 241 19.26 0.51 5.61
CA ASN A 241 18.14 -0.33 5.19
C ASN A 241 18.02 -1.58 6.08
N LEU A 242 16.82 -1.79 6.63
CA LEU A 242 16.36 -2.96 7.37
C LEU A 242 15.86 -4.08 6.43
N TYR A 243 15.74 -3.78 5.12
CA TYR A 243 15.39 -4.71 4.05
C TYR A 243 16.49 -4.73 2.98
N PRO A 244 16.69 -5.85 2.28
CA PRO A 244 17.54 -5.87 1.10
C PRO A 244 16.97 -4.93 0.02
N ALA A 245 17.85 -4.40 -0.82
CA ALA A 245 17.45 -3.60 -1.97
C ALA A 245 16.49 -4.42 -2.86
N PRO A 246 15.39 -3.82 -3.32
CA PRO A 246 14.44 -4.53 -4.15
C PRO A 246 15.08 -4.83 -5.52
N PRO A 247 14.91 -6.06 -6.06
CA PRO A 247 15.37 -6.36 -7.40
C PRO A 247 14.70 -5.47 -8.45
N VAL A 248 15.52 -5.08 -9.41
CA VAL A 248 15.09 -4.37 -10.62
C VAL A 248 14.60 -5.39 -11.64
N ALA A 249 13.53 -5.06 -12.36
CA ALA A 249 13.01 -5.94 -13.41
C ALA A 249 14.04 -6.13 -14.53
N LYS A 250 14.10 -7.36 -15.06
CA LYS A 250 14.95 -7.74 -16.18
C LYS A 250 14.12 -8.46 -17.24
N LEU A 251 14.65 -8.56 -18.45
CA LEU A 251 14.03 -9.36 -19.50
C LEU A 251 14.06 -10.84 -19.11
N ARG A 252 12.98 -11.56 -19.39
CA ARG A 252 12.99 -13.03 -19.36
C ARG A 252 13.89 -13.54 -20.47
N HIS A 253 14.82 -14.42 -20.10
CA HIS A 253 15.55 -15.23 -21.06
C HIS A 253 14.69 -16.47 -21.38
N PHE A 254 14.48 -16.73 -22.66
CA PHE A 254 13.79 -17.92 -23.17
C PHE A 254 14.79 -18.91 -23.72
#